data_AF-A0A4U5PMU4-F1
#
_entry.id   AF-A0A4U5PMU4-F1
#
_cell.length_a   1.000
_cell.length_b   1.000
_cell.length_c   1.000
_cell.angle_alpha   90.00
_cell.angle_beta   90.00
_cell.angle_gamma   90.00
#
_symmetry.space_group_name_H-M   'P 1'
#
loop_
_entity.id
_entity.type
_entity.pdbx_description
1 polymer ?
#
loop_
_entity_poly.entity_id
_entity_poly.type
_entity_poly.pdbx_seq_one_letter_code
_entity_poly.pdbx_strand_id
1 'polypeptide(L)'
;MAMQLEAEGNDDLDFSLNILVLGKTGVGKSATINSIFGEKRVEINAFALATTRVNKIVGTINGVKIRIIDTPGLKLDTHDRDHNDLLLLRSLSRTLTSSIWNGAIVTLTHAASSPPDGPSGSSLGFEKNKNRENVLPNGQSWRPQLLLLCYSLKVLSESRSHLNLPTDLSGEDIDLNMDLVDLFDFDGEDEDGYDQLPPFKPLRKSRV
;
A
#
# COMPACT_ATOMS: atom_id res chain seq x y z
N MET A 1 -21.72 -1.94 42.31
CA MET A 1 -22.48 -2.17 41.07
C MET A 1 -21.69 -1.76 39.83
N ALA A 2 -21.19 -0.52 39.71
CA ALA A 2 -20.30 -0.13 38.59
C ALA A 2 -18.96 -0.91 38.57
N MET A 3 -18.29 -1.07 39.72
CA MET A 3 -17.06 -1.88 39.85
C MET A 3 -17.24 -3.38 39.55
N GLN A 4 -18.47 -3.92 39.60
CA GLN A 4 -18.71 -5.34 39.30
C GLN A 4 -18.79 -5.59 37.78
N LEU A 5 -19.25 -4.61 37.01
CA LEU A 5 -19.37 -4.69 35.55
C LEU A 5 -18.02 -4.57 34.83
N GLU A 6 -17.01 -3.99 35.49
CA GLU A 6 -15.62 -3.99 35.00
C GLU A 6 -14.89 -5.32 35.32
N ALA A 7 -15.37 -6.07 36.31
CA ALA A 7 -14.77 -7.35 36.74
C ALA A 7 -15.32 -8.56 35.95
N GLU A 8 -16.51 -8.43 35.37
CA GLU A 8 -17.02 -9.32 34.33
C GLU A 8 -16.38 -8.93 32.99
N GLY A 9 -15.07 -9.19 32.86
CA GLY A 9 -14.24 -8.86 31.69
C GLY A 9 -14.68 -9.58 30.42
N ASN A 10 -15.81 -9.17 29.86
CA ASN A 10 -16.17 -9.41 28.48
C ASN A 10 -15.82 -8.16 27.67
N ASP A 11 -14.53 -7.84 27.63
CA ASP A 11 -13.93 -6.75 26.86
C ASP A 11 -13.92 -7.07 25.35
N ASP A 12 -14.80 -7.95 24.89
CA ASP A 12 -15.00 -8.25 23.47
C ASP A 12 -15.82 -7.12 22.83
N LEU A 13 -15.33 -5.88 22.98
CA LEU A 13 -15.56 -4.89 21.95
C LEU A 13 -14.97 -5.51 20.68
N ASP A 14 -15.82 -5.96 19.74
CA ASP A 14 -15.43 -6.51 18.42
C ASP A 14 -14.68 -5.46 17.55
N PHE A 15 -14.31 -4.33 18.15
CA PHE A 15 -13.55 -3.31 17.51
C PHE A 15 -12.18 -3.83 17.08
N SER A 16 -12.06 -4.03 15.79
CA SER A 16 -10.90 -4.65 15.17
C SER A 16 -10.61 -3.99 13.83
N LEU A 17 -9.32 -3.71 13.62
CA LEU A 17 -8.84 -3.13 12.38
C LEU A 17 -8.51 -4.25 11.40
N ASN A 18 -9.31 -4.40 10.36
CA ASN A 18 -9.09 -5.38 9.29
C ASN A 18 -8.33 -4.71 8.16
N ILE A 19 -7.18 -5.27 7.79
CA ILE A 19 -6.32 -4.77 6.73
C ILE A 19 -6.14 -5.89 5.71
N LEU A 20 -6.47 -5.62 4.44
CA LEU A 20 -6.17 -6.52 3.34
C LEU A 20 -4.92 -6.01 2.61
N VAL A 21 -3.93 -6.87 2.39
CA VAL A 21 -2.68 -6.49 1.72
C VAL A 21 -2.63 -7.12 0.34
N LEU A 22 -2.70 -6.30 -0.71
CA LEU A 22 -2.68 -6.71 -2.11
C LEU A 22 -1.47 -6.14 -2.84
N GLY A 23 -1.09 -6.77 -3.95
CA GLY A 23 -0.01 -6.28 -4.82
C GLY A 23 0.77 -7.40 -5.50
N LYS A 24 1.66 -7.02 -6.42
CA LYS A 24 2.47 -7.95 -7.23
C LYS A 24 3.35 -8.86 -6.36
N THR A 25 3.85 -9.94 -6.96
CA THR A 25 4.88 -10.79 -6.34
C THR A 25 6.16 -9.98 -6.11
N GLY A 26 6.84 -10.21 -4.99
CA GLY A 26 8.17 -9.62 -4.71
C GLY A 26 8.16 -8.20 -4.14
N VAL A 27 7.03 -7.49 -4.13
CA VAL A 27 6.94 -6.11 -3.62
C VAL A 27 7.00 -5.98 -2.09
N GLY A 28 7.33 -7.04 -1.35
CA GLY A 28 7.53 -6.93 0.11
C GLY A 28 6.26 -6.85 0.98
N LYS A 29 5.09 -7.31 0.50
CA LYS A 29 3.83 -7.38 1.28
C LYS A 29 4.02 -8.00 2.67
N SER A 30 4.52 -9.23 2.74
CA SER A 30 4.74 -9.95 4.00
C SER A 30 5.81 -9.31 4.89
N ALA A 31 6.79 -8.61 4.29
CA ALA A 31 7.76 -7.82 5.05
C ALA A 31 7.11 -6.58 5.69
N THR A 32 6.18 -5.93 4.99
CA THR A 32 5.35 -4.84 5.53
C THR A 32 4.50 -5.33 6.71
N ILE A 33 3.90 -6.52 6.62
CA ILE A 33 3.12 -7.12 7.72
C ILE A 33 3.97 -7.29 8.98
N ASN A 34 5.15 -7.89 8.85
CA ASN A 34 6.09 -8.03 9.97
C ASN A 34 6.47 -6.66 10.56
N SER A 35 6.65 -5.66 9.70
CA SER A 35 6.99 -4.29 10.12
C SER A 35 5.83 -3.61 10.88
N ILE A 36 4.58 -3.86 10.49
CA ILE A 36 3.39 -3.34 11.19
C ILE A 36 3.30 -3.93 12.60
N PHE A 37 3.50 -5.24 12.76
CA PHE A 37 3.51 -5.88 14.08
C PHE A 37 4.78 -5.55 14.88
N GLY A 38 5.87 -5.17 14.22
CA GLY A 38 7.17 -4.94 14.85
C GLY A 38 7.91 -6.22 15.25
N GLU A 39 7.42 -7.37 14.79
CA GLU A 39 8.00 -8.68 15.04
C GLU A 39 7.77 -9.60 13.84
N LYS A 40 8.55 -10.68 13.76
CA LYS A 40 8.43 -11.64 12.67
C LYS A 40 7.21 -12.54 12.90
N ARG A 41 6.16 -12.37 12.10
CA ARG A 41 4.93 -13.19 12.13
C ARG A 41 4.69 -13.99 10.86
N VAL A 42 5.20 -13.52 9.73
CA VAL A 42 5.09 -14.16 8.41
C VAL A 42 6.48 -14.49 7.90
N GLU A 43 6.63 -15.66 7.29
CA GLU A 43 7.87 -16.02 6.60
C GLU A 43 8.06 -15.18 5.34
N ILE A 44 9.30 -14.75 5.10
CA ILE A 44 9.67 -13.98 3.91
C ILE A 44 10.81 -14.69 3.20
N ASN A 45 10.72 -14.76 1.88
CA ASN A 45 11.75 -15.35 1.03
C ASN A 45 11.98 -14.42 -0.17
N ALA A 46 13.25 -14.10 -0.44
CA ALA A 46 13.65 -13.22 -1.54
C ALA A 46 13.79 -13.96 -2.88
N PHE A 47 13.98 -15.28 -2.85
CA PHE A 47 14.30 -16.11 -4.01
C PHE A 47 13.19 -17.08 -4.41
N ALA A 48 12.18 -17.25 -3.55
CA ALA A 48 11.02 -18.10 -3.82
C ALA A 48 9.73 -17.42 -3.39
N LEU A 49 8.61 -17.87 -3.98
CA LEU A 49 7.27 -17.46 -3.56
C LEU A 49 7.03 -17.88 -2.10
N ALA A 50 7.14 -16.91 -1.18
CA ALA A 50 6.89 -17.14 0.24
C ALA A 50 5.39 -17.31 0.54
N THR A 51 4.54 -16.49 -0.07
CA THR A 51 3.09 -16.50 0.15
C THR A 51 2.40 -17.16 -1.05
N THR A 52 1.97 -18.41 -0.88
CA THR A 52 1.28 -19.21 -1.92
C THR A 52 -0.23 -19.30 -1.68
N ARG A 53 -0.71 -18.97 -0.48
CA ARG A 53 -2.13 -18.95 -0.09
C ARG A 53 -2.46 -17.71 0.72
N VAL A 54 -3.74 -17.37 0.77
CA VAL A 54 -4.24 -16.28 1.64
C VAL A 54 -4.08 -16.71 3.09
N ASN A 55 -3.46 -15.85 3.90
CA ASN A 55 -3.22 -16.09 5.32
C ASN A 55 -3.76 -14.95 6.18
N LYS A 56 -4.42 -15.28 7.29
CA LYS A 56 -4.96 -14.30 8.24
C LYS A 56 -4.05 -14.22 9.47
N ILE A 57 -3.38 -13.09 9.63
CA ILE A 57 -2.55 -12.78 10.79
C ILE A 57 -3.35 -11.93 11.77
N VAL A 58 -3.44 -12.36 13.02
CA VAL A 58 -4.16 -11.64 14.08
C VAL A 58 -3.21 -11.27 15.21
N GLY A 59 -3.31 -10.05 15.72
CA GLY A 59 -2.56 -9.60 16.89
C GLY A 59 -3.18 -8.38 17.54
N THR A 60 -2.56 -7.90 18.61
CA THR A 60 -2.99 -6.70 19.33
C THR A 60 -1.83 -5.70 19.34
N ILE A 61 -2.09 -4.46 18.94
CA ILE A 61 -1.12 -3.35 19.00
C ILE A 61 -1.77 -2.22 19.78
N ASN A 62 -1.13 -1.76 20.86
CA ASN A 62 -1.63 -0.69 21.74
C ASN A 62 -3.08 -0.94 22.22
N GLY A 63 -3.42 -2.18 22.56
CA GLY A 63 -4.76 -2.56 23.03
C GLY A 63 -5.81 -2.76 21.92
N VAL A 64 -5.50 -2.46 20.65
CA VAL A 64 -6.42 -2.64 19.52
C VAL A 64 -6.13 -3.96 18.80
N LYS A 65 -7.18 -4.76 18.57
CA LYS A 65 -7.11 -6.00 17.77
C LYS A 65 -6.92 -5.66 16.29
N ILE A 66 -5.87 -6.17 15.67
CA ILE A 66 -5.54 -6.00 14.26
C ILE A 66 -5.59 -7.36 13.56
N ARG A 67 -6.25 -7.40 12.42
CA ARG A 67 -6.35 -8.59 11.56
C ARG A 67 -5.84 -8.21 10.18
N ILE A 68 -4.71 -8.78 9.78
CA ILE A 68 -4.12 -8.55 8.46
C ILE A 68 -4.28 -9.80 7.60
N ILE A 69 -4.87 -9.63 6.43
CA ILE A 69 -5.02 -10.68 5.42
C ILE A 69 -3.86 -10.54 4.43
N ASP A 70 -2.86 -11.43 4.53
CA ASP A 70 -1.77 -11.54 3.56
C ASP A 70 -2.25 -12.36 2.37
N THR A 71 -1.95 -11.89 1.15
CA THR A 71 -2.34 -12.58 -0.08
C THR A 71 -1.12 -12.94 -0.93
N PRO A 72 -1.21 -14.00 -1.75
CA PRO A 72 -0.22 -14.26 -2.79
C PRO A 72 -0.03 -13.04 -3.70
N GLY A 73 1.15 -12.96 -4.32
CA GLY A 73 1.40 -11.93 -5.31
C GLY A 73 0.55 -12.10 -6.55
N LEU A 74 -0.03 -11.00 -7.01
CA LEU A 74 -0.80 -10.97 -8.24
C LEU A 74 0.18 -10.85 -9.42
N LYS A 75 0.22 -11.83 -10.31
CA LYS A 75 1.09 -11.84 -11.49
C LYS A 75 0.22 -11.86 -12.74
N LEU A 76 0.44 -10.91 -13.64
CA LEU A 76 -0.05 -10.93 -15.01
C LEU A 76 1.16 -11.26 -15.89
N ASP A 77 1.06 -12.31 -16.70
CA ASP A 77 2.16 -12.86 -17.52
C ASP A 77 2.40 -12.08 -18.82
N THR A 78 2.37 -10.75 -18.76
CA THR A 78 2.53 -9.89 -19.94
C THR A 78 3.80 -9.03 -19.84
N HIS A 79 4.50 -8.87 -20.97
CA HIS A 79 5.88 -8.36 -21.02
C HIS A 79 6.04 -6.85 -20.74
N ASP A 80 4.94 -6.10 -20.56
CA ASP A 80 4.94 -4.66 -20.33
C ASP A 80 4.60 -4.25 -18.89
N ARG A 81 5.53 -3.56 -18.22
CA ARG A 81 5.42 -3.24 -16.79
C ARG A 81 4.30 -2.26 -16.46
N ASP A 82 4.07 -1.27 -17.32
CA ASP A 82 3.08 -0.21 -17.09
C ASP A 82 1.67 -0.66 -17.45
N HIS A 83 1.52 -1.43 -18.52
CA HIS A 83 0.25 -2.05 -18.90
C HIS A 83 -0.24 -3.04 -17.82
N ASN A 84 0.69 -3.74 -17.16
CA ASN A 84 0.38 -4.67 -16.09
C ASN A 84 -0.24 -4.02 -14.84
N ASP A 85 0.12 -2.78 -14.50
CA ASP A 85 -0.43 -2.11 -13.31
C ASP A 85 -1.87 -1.69 -13.51
N LEU A 86 -2.20 -1.09 -14.67
CA LEU A 86 -3.56 -0.71 -14.98
C LEU A 86 -4.47 -1.95 -15.10
N LEU A 87 -3.99 -3.02 -15.73
CA LEU A 87 -4.71 -4.29 -15.81
C LEU A 87 -4.94 -4.93 -14.42
N LEU A 88 -3.96 -4.82 -13.53
CA LEU A 88 -4.09 -5.26 -12.15
C LEU A 88 -5.17 -4.46 -11.42
N LEU A 89 -5.11 -3.14 -11.49
CA LEU A 89 -6.09 -2.25 -10.86
C LEU A 89 -7.50 -2.49 -11.41
N ARG A 90 -7.64 -2.66 -12.74
CA ARG A 90 -8.91 -3.04 -13.38
C ARG A 90 -9.42 -4.37 -12.85
N SER A 91 -8.56 -5.38 -12.75
CA SER A 91 -8.95 -6.71 -12.24
C SER A 91 -9.41 -6.63 -10.78
N LEU A 92 -8.74 -5.82 -9.96
CA LEU A 92 -9.14 -5.57 -8.57
C LEU A 92 -10.49 -4.85 -8.49
N SER A 93 -10.70 -3.78 -9.26
CA SER A 93 -11.98 -3.07 -9.31
C SER A 93 -13.12 -3.97 -9.75
N ARG A 94 -12.88 -4.86 -10.73
CA ARG A 94 -13.89 -5.84 -11.21
C ARG A 94 -14.22 -6.90 -10.16
N THR A 95 -13.24 -7.33 -9.37
CA THR A 95 -13.41 -8.44 -8.42
C THR A 95 -13.91 -7.98 -7.04
N LEU A 96 -13.48 -6.80 -6.58
CA LEU A 96 -13.73 -6.29 -5.22
C LEU A 96 -14.68 -5.09 -5.16
N THR A 97 -15.21 -4.65 -6.31
CA THR A 97 -16.01 -3.42 -6.51
C THR A 97 -15.23 -2.13 -6.31
N SER A 98 -15.71 -1.02 -6.88
CA SER A 98 -15.08 0.31 -6.73
C SER A 98 -15.05 0.83 -5.29
N SER A 99 -15.89 0.29 -4.41
CA SER A 99 -15.94 0.68 -2.99
C SER A 99 -14.65 0.36 -2.22
N ILE A 100 -13.84 -0.60 -2.69
CA ILE A 100 -12.55 -0.97 -2.09
C ILE A 100 -11.59 0.23 -2.01
N TRP A 101 -11.71 1.19 -2.94
CA TRP A 101 -10.83 2.35 -3.04
C TRP A 101 -11.08 3.40 -1.95
N ASN A 102 -12.28 3.42 -1.34
CA ASN A 102 -12.65 4.41 -0.33
C ASN A 102 -11.85 4.34 0.97
N GLY A 103 -11.16 3.21 1.22
CA GLY A 103 -10.27 3.01 2.36
C GLY A 103 -8.91 2.45 1.95
N ALA A 104 -8.57 2.52 0.66
CA ALA A 104 -7.31 1.98 0.16
C ALA A 104 -6.15 2.91 0.51
N ILE A 105 -5.07 2.32 1.05
CA ILE A 105 -3.78 3.01 1.26
C ILE A 105 -2.78 2.37 0.32
N VAL A 106 -2.16 3.18 -0.55
CA VAL A 106 -1.08 2.73 -1.42
C VAL A 106 0.23 2.78 -0.64
N THR A 107 0.85 1.62 -0.44
CA THR A 107 2.16 1.51 0.21
C THR A 107 3.25 1.27 -0.81
N LEU A 108 4.21 2.19 -0.90
CA LEU A 108 5.42 2.01 -1.71
C LEU A 108 6.51 1.37 -0.85
N THR A 109 6.78 0.10 -1.12
CA THR A 109 7.89 -0.61 -0.51
C THR A 109 9.19 -0.27 -1.23
N HIS A 110 10.34 -0.54 -0.61
CA HIS A 110 11.65 -0.09 -1.11
C HIS A 110 11.86 1.42 -1.14
N ALA A 111 11.09 2.22 -0.39
CA ALA A 111 11.37 3.66 -0.24
C ALA A 111 12.79 3.97 0.32
N ALA A 112 13.50 2.96 0.83
CA ALA A 112 14.92 3.01 1.25
C ALA A 112 15.91 2.75 0.11
N SER A 113 15.45 2.33 -1.08
CA SER A 113 16.35 2.14 -2.21
C SER A 113 16.85 3.51 -2.60
N SER A 114 18.13 3.75 -2.33
CA SER A 114 18.84 4.92 -2.84
C SER A 114 18.52 5.03 -4.33
N PRO A 115 17.96 6.16 -4.81
CA PRO A 115 17.96 6.43 -6.23
C PRO A 115 19.40 6.24 -6.74
N PRO A 116 19.61 5.64 -7.91
CA PRO A 116 20.96 5.48 -8.45
C PRO A 116 21.54 6.85 -8.82
N ASP A 117 22.06 7.58 -7.84
CA ASP A 117 22.59 8.93 -8.02
C ASP A 117 24.10 8.98 -7.79
N GLY A 118 24.82 9.14 -8.91
CA GLY A 118 26.19 9.63 -8.96
C GLY A 118 27.30 8.59 -8.78
N PRO A 119 28.53 8.91 -9.24
CA PRO A 119 29.65 7.97 -9.38
C PRO A 119 30.17 7.34 -8.08
N SER A 120 29.65 7.72 -6.91
CA SER A 120 30.09 7.25 -5.59
C SER A 120 29.08 6.38 -4.82
N GLY A 121 27.82 6.23 -5.27
CA GLY A 121 26.89 5.21 -4.77
C GLY A 121 26.61 5.16 -3.25
N SER A 122 26.80 6.23 -2.48
CA SER A 122 26.60 6.18 -1.03
C SER A 122 25.11 6.18 -0.69
N SER A 123 24.66 5.14 0.01
CA SER A 123 23.25 4.93 0.34
C SER A 123 22.74 5.90 1.41
N LEU A 124 21.63 6.58 1.13
CA LEU A 124 20.88 7.38 2.11
C LEU A 124 20.00 6.43 2.94
N GLY A 125 20.51 5.98 4.08
CA GLY A 125 19.72 5.21 5.02
C GLY A 125 18.62 6.06 5.67
N PHE A 126 17.46 5.46 5.94
CA PHE A 126 16.43 6.13 6.74
C PHE A 126 16.94 6.51 8.12
N GLU A 127 16.51 7.67 8.59
CA GLU A 127 16.75 8.10 9.96
C GLU A 127 16.03 7.13 10.91
N LYS A 128 16.77 6.66 11.91
CA LYS A 128 16.23 5.81 12.97
C LYS A 128 16.30 6.58 14.28
N ASN A 129 15.25 6.48 15.08
CA ASN A 129 15.27 7.04 16.43
C ASN A 129 16.24 6.24 17.34
N LYS A 130 16.44 6.73 18.57
CA LYS A 130 17.26 6.06 19.60
C LYS A 130 16.81 4.62 19.91
N ASN A 131 15.56 4.29 19.58
CA ASN A 131 14.96 2.97 19.76
C ASN A 131 15.08 2.09 18.50
N ARG A 132 15.84 2.52 17.48
CA ARG A 132 16.05 1.86 16.19
C ARG A 132 14.78 1.70 15.34
N GLU A 133 13.72 2.46 15.63
CA GLU A 133 12.54 2.54 14.80
C GLU A 133 12.78 3.52 13.65
N ASN A 134 12.28 3.20 12.46
CA ASN A 134 12.30 4.14 11.35
C ASN A 134 11.42 5.36 11.70
N VAL A 135 11.89 6.56 11.40
CA VAL A 135 11.12 7.78 11.59
C VAL A 135 10.78 8.44 10.27
N LEU A 136 9.65 9.14 10.26
CA LEU A 136 9.25 10.05 9.20
C LEU A 136 10.17 11.30 9.21
N PRO A 137 10.19 12.11 8.13
CA PRO A 137 11.01 13.32 8.06
C PRO A 137 10.74 14.36 9.18
N ASN A 138 9.58 14.26 9.84
CA ASN A 138 9.21 15.08 10.99
C ASN A 138 9.72 14.51 12.33
N GLY A 139 10.53 13.45 12.31
CA GLY A 139 11.12 12.79 13.49
C GLY A 139 10.19 11.83 14.22
N GLN A 140 8.94 11.66 13.79
CA GLN A 140 8.02 10.74 14.45
C GLN A 140 8.12 9.31 13.90
N SER A 141 7.96 8.28 14.74
CA SER A 141 7.92 6.88 14.29
C SER A 141 6.79 6.68 13.27
N TRP A 142 6.96 5.93 12.18
CA TRP A 142 5.88 5.81 11.16
C TRP A 142 4.72 4.91 11.60
N ARG A 143 5.00 3.92 12.45
CA ARG A 143 4.07 2.83 12.78
C ARG A 143 2.80 3.31 13.51
N PRO A 144 2.88 4.12 14.59
CA PRO A 144 1.67 4.63 15.24
C PRO A 144 0.81 5.50 14.31
N GLN A 145 1.43 6.24 13.40
CA GLN A 145 0.82 7.19 12.48
C GLN A 145 0.04 6.45 11.41
N LEU A 146 0.62 5.39 10.85
CA LEU A 146 -0.08 4.52 9.93
C LEU A 146 -1.31 3.88 10.60
N LEU A 147 -1.15 3.36 11.81
CA LEU A 147 -2.26 2.73 12.54
C LEU A 147 -3.37 3.73 12.88
N LEU A 148 -3.01 4.96 13.26
CA LEU A 148 -3.97 6.04 13.48
C LEU A 148 -4.74 6.39 12.20
N LEU A 149 -4.04 6.46 11.06
CA LEU A 149 -4.66 6.70 9.76
C LEU A 149 -5.65 5.58 9.41
N CYS A 150 -5.23 4.31 9.49
CA CYS A 150 -6.09 3.16 9.24
C CYS A 150 -7.32 3.15 10.15
N TYR A 151 -7.14 3.48 11.43
CA TYR A 151 -8.23 3.57 12.40
C TYR A 151 -9.22 4.68 12.02
N SER A 152 -8.72 5.86 11.65
CA SER A 152 -9.53 6.99 11.24
C SER A 152 -10.35 6.66 9.99
N LEU A 153 -9.76 5.95 9.02
CA LEU A 153 -10.45 5.48 7.81
C LEU A 153 -11.57 4.48 8.15
N LYS A 154 -11.33 3.55 9.10
CA LYS A 154 -12.36 2.61 9.56
C LYS A 154 -13.56 3.35 10.16
N VAL A 155 -13.32 4.27 11.10
CA VAL A 155 -14.39 5.06 11.75
C VAL A 155 -15.16 5.90 10.73
N LEU A 156 -14.46 6.51 9.77
CA LEU A 156 -15.08 7.27 8.70
C LEU A 156 -15.95 6.37 7.79
N SER A 157 -15.46 5.18 7.45
CA SER A 157 -16.20 4.20 6.65
C SER A 157 -17.48 3.72 7.35
N GLU A 158 -17.40 3.41 8.65
CA GLU A 158 -18.57 3.03 9.45
C GLU A 158 -19.58 4.19 9.52
N SER A 159 -19.11 5.41 9.75
CA SER A 159 -19.97 6.61 9.78
C SER A 159 -20.69 6.84 8.44
N ARG A 160 -20.00 6.64 7.31
CA ARG A 160 -20.59 6.75 5.97
C ARG A 160 -21.73 5.75 5.75
N SER A 161 -21.58 4.52 6.26
CA SER A 161 -22.64 3.50 6.16
C SER A 161 -23.91 3.87 6.95
N HIS A 162 -23.76 4.59 8.06
CA HIS A 162 -24.89 5.05 8.87
C HIS A 162 -25.65 6.24 8.26
N LEU A 163 -25.02 7.01 7.37
CA LEU A 163 -25.61 8.20 6.78
C LEU A 163 -26.42 7.93 5.50
N ASN A 164 -26.50 6.67 5.03
CA ASN A 164 -27.15 6.29 3.75
C ASN A 164 -26.77 7.23 2.59
N LEU A 165 -25.56 7.80 2.63
CA LEU A 165 -25.12 8.66 1.54
C LEU A 165 -24.90 7.74 0.34
N PRO A 166 -25.51 8.04 -0.83
CA PRO A 166 -25.35 7.20 -2.00
C PRO A 166 -23.85 7.02 -2.27
N THR A 167 -23.40 5.77 -2.33
CA THR A 167 -22.07 5.41 -2.85
C THR A 167 -21.93 5.77 -4.33
N ASP A 168 -23.03 6.11 -4.98
CA ASP A 168 -23.09 6.62 -6.33
C ASP A 168 -22.99 8.15 -6.33
N LEU A 169 -21.76 8.63 -6.19
CA LEU A 169 -21.32 9.50 -7.27
C LEU A 169 -20.86 8.56 -8.36
N SER A 170 -21.82 8.05 -9.14
CA SER A 170 -21.58 7.75 -10.54
C SER A 170 -21.14 9.07 -11.19
N GLY A 171 -19.88 9.45 -10.98
CA GLY A 171 -19.10 9.87 -12.14
C GLY A 171 -19.38 8.80 -13.17
N GLU A 172 -19.89 9.26 -14.31
CA GLU A 172 -20.22 8.48 -15.50
C GLU A 172 -19.58 7.11 -15.42
N ASP A 173 -20.36 6.04 -15.66
CA ASP A 173 -19.75 4.79 -16.10
C ASP A 173 -18.71 5.18 -17.14
N ILE A 174 -17.45 5.31 -16.71
CA ILE A 174 -16.32 5.30 -17.61
C ILE A 174 -16.42 3.86 -17.98
N ASP A 175 -17.14 3.63 -19.08
CA ASP A 175 -17.00 2.43 -19.87
C ASP A 175 -15.49 2.28 -19.98
N LEU A 176 -14.90 1.45 -19.12
CA LEU A 176 -13.52 1.02 -19.27
C LEU A 176 -13.40 0.14 -20.53
N ASN A 177 -14.53 -0.07 -21.21
CA ASN A 177 -14.72 -0.57 -22.57
C ASN A 177 -14.69 0.53 -23.67
N MET A 178 -14.73 1.82 -23.34
CA MET A 178 -14.62 2.92 -24.30
C MET A 178 -13.14 3.34 -24.40
N ASP A 179 -12.54 2.91 -25.51
CA ASP A 179 -11.42 3.53 -26.23
C ASP A 179 -10.04 3.58 -25.56
N LEU A 180 -9.61 2.48 -24.93
CA LEU A 180 -8.17 2.23 -24.75
C LEU A 180 -7.59 1.23 -25.77
N VAL A 181 -8.44 0.64 -26.62
CA VAL A 181 -8.00 -0.15 -27.77
C VAL A 181 -7.69 0.78 -28.95
N ASP A 182 -8.45 1.87 -29.11
CA ASP A 182 -8.32 2.83 -30.22
C ASP A 182 -7.15 3.82 -30.08
N LEU A 183 -6.52 3.95 -28.90
CA LEU A 183 -5.30 4.78 -28.74
C LEU A 183 -4.02 4.03 -29.14
N PHE A 184 -4.09 2.72 -29.41
CA PHE A 184 -2.94 1.88 -29.76
C PHE A 184 -2.94 1.36 -31.20
N ASP A 185 -3.94 1.74 -32.01
CA ASP A 185 -3.90 1.58 -33.47
C ASP A 185 -3.15 2.75 -34.16
N PHE A 186 -2.20 3.40 -33.45
CA PHE A 186 -1.24 4.27 -34.10
C PHE A 186 -0.27 3.36 -34.88
N ASP A 187 -0.62 3.12 -36.15
CA ASP A 187 0.28 2.57 -37.17
C ASP A 187 1.65 3.23 -37.00
N GLY A 188 2.67 2.39 -36.82
CA GLY A 188 4.02 2.84 -36.53
C GLY A 188 4.53 3.75 -37.64
N GLU A 189 4.79 5.01 -37.28
CA GLU A 189 5.69 5.87 -38.05
C GLU A 189 6.78 6.42 -37.10
N ASP A 190 7.97 5.81 -37.23
CA ASP A 190 9.32 6.32 -37.01
C ASP A 190 9.73 6.88 -35.62
N GLU A 191 10.20 6.00 -34.74
CA GLU A 191 11.02 6.34 -33.56
C GLU A 191 12.52 6.47 -33.91
N ASP A 192 12.95 7.62 -34.42
CA ASP A 192 14.38 7.99 -34.51
C ASP A 192 14.60 9.42 -33.97
N GLY A 193 14.35 9.66 -32.68
CA GLY A 193 14.44 11.02 -32.11
C GLY A 193 14.92 11.16 -30.66
N TYR A 194 15.00 10.08 -29.89
CA TYR A 194 15.25 10.18 -28.43
C TYR A 194 16.72 10.08 -28.01
N ASP A 195 17.64 9.77 -28.93
CA ASP A 195 19.06 9.57 -28.64
C ASP A 195 19.90 10.86 -28.49
N GLN A 196 19.29 12.05 -28.54
CA GLN A 196 20.02 13.33 -28.45
C GLN A 196 19.48 14.32 -27.42
N LEU A 197 19.04 13.84 -26.25
CA LEU A 197 18.79 14.75 -25.13
C LEU A 197 20.11 15.15 -24.45
N PRO A 198 20.38 16.45 -24.28
CA PRO A 198 21.59 16.90 -23.59
C PRO A 198 21.58 16.44 -22.12
N PRO A 199 22.75 16.18 -21.51
CA PRO A 199 22.83 15.71 -20.15
C PRO A 199 22.19 16.68 -19.16
N PHE A 200 21.45 16.14 -18.21
CA PHE A 200 20.75 16.90 -17.18
C PHE A 200 21.74 17.74 -16.35
N LYS A 201 21.40 19.01 -16.12
CA LYS A 201 22.17 19.94 -15.29
C LYS A 201 21.52 20.03 -13.90
N PRO A 202 22.13 19.49 -12.82
CA PRO A 202 21.52 19.48 -11.50
C PRO A 202 21.36 20.90 -10.93
N LEU A 203 20.20 21.17 -10.34
CA LEU A 203 19.92 22.43 -9.65
C LEU A 203 20.71 22.50 -8.34
N ARG A 204 21.58 23.52 -8.22
CA ARG A 204 22.31 23.80 -6.97
C ARG A 204 21.34 24.37 -5.94
N LYS A 205 21.24 23.76 -4.76
CA LYS A 205 20.56 24.37 -3.61
C LYS A 205 21.25 25.68 -3.25
N SER A 206 20.56 26.80 -3.44
CA SER A 206 20.94 28.09 -2.87
C SER A 206 20.91 27.96 -1.34
N ARG A 207 22.01 28.35 -0.70
CA ARG A 207 22.13 28.40 0.76
C ARG A 207 21.09 29.39 1.31
N VAL A 208 20.24 28.90 2.20
CA VAL A 208 19.60 29.68 3.27
C VAL A 208 19.82 28.90 4.55
#